data_AF-A0A100JKW8-F1
#
_entry.id   AF-A0A100JKW8-F1
#
_cell.length_a   1.000
_cell.length_b   1.000
_cell.length_c   1.000
_cell.angle_alpha   90.00
_cell.angle_beta   90.00
_cell.angle_gamma   90.00
#
_symmetry.space_group_name_H-M   'P 1'
#
loop_
_entity.id
_entity.type
_entity.pdbx_description
1 polymer ?
#
loop_
_entity_poly.entity_id
_entity_poly.type
_entity_poly.pdbx_seq_one_letter_code
_entity_poly.pdbx_strand_id
1 'polypeptide(L)'
;MKLDSMYQEVILDHYKHPHGRGLRDGDAEVHHVNPTCGDEITLRVKYDGTTVEDVSYEGQGCSISQASASVLNDLLVGKDLSDARKIQETFLELMQSKGKIEPDDAMEEVLEDAVAFAGVSKYPARVKCALLSWMAWKDATAQALGADADVERKTA
;
A
#
# COMPACT_ATOMS: atom_id res chain seq x y z
N MET A 1 -16.87 18.55 -5.40
CA MET A 1 -18.21 17.92 -5.41
C MET A 1 -18.32 16.75 -6.38
N LYS A 2 -18.03 16.89 -7.70
CA LYS A 2 -18.09 15.73 -8.62
C LYS A 2 -16.87 14.79 -8.50
N LEU A 3 -15.66 15.33 -8.38
CA LEU A 3 -14.43 14.56 -8.12
C LEU A 3 -14.45 13.85 -6.77
N ASP A 4 -14.88 14.54 -5.70
CA ASP A 4 -14.99 13.93 -4.37
C ASP A 4 -15.91 12.70 -4.34
N SER A 5 -16.99 12.71 -5.15
CA SER A 5 -17.90 11.57 -5.28
C SER A 5 -17.24 10.39 -5.98
N MET A 6 -16.49 10.64 -7.05
CA MET A 6 -15.75 9.59 -7.76
C MET A 6 -14.68 8.96 -6.88
N TYR A 7 -13.92 9.76 -6.12
CA TYR A 7 -12.92 9.24 -5.19
C TYR A 7 -13.53 8.42 -4.04
N GLN A 8 -14.72 8.80 -3.57
CA GLN A 8 -15.44 7.98 -2.60
C GLN A 8 -15.92 6.65 -3.20
N GLU A 9 -16.33 6.63 -4.46
CA GLU A 9 -16.72 5.41 -5.17
C GLU A 9 -15.55 4.44 -5.30
N VAL A 10 -14.36 4.93 -5.67
CA VAL A 10 -13.12 4.11 -5.73
C VAL A 10 -12.83 3.45 -4.38
N ILE A 11 -12.77 4.23 -3.29
CA ILE A 11 -12.53 3.67 -1.94
C ILE A 11 -13.59 2.64 -1.56
N LEU A 12 -14.87 2.91 -1.89
CA LEU A 12 -15.95 2.00 -1.56
C LEU A 12 -15.90 0.70 -2.37
N ASP A 13 -15.49 0.78 -3.64
CA ASP A 13 -15.36 -0.39 -4.51
C ASP A 13 -14.26 -1.32 -4.00
N HIS A 14 -13.06 -0.81 -3.77
CA HIS A 14 -11.95 -1.57 -3.17
C HIS A 14 -12.27 -2.14 -1.79
N TYR A 15 -13.12 -1.47 -1.01
CA TYR A 15 -13.60 -2.01 0.26
C TYR A 15 -14.55 -3.21 0.08
N LYS A 16 -15.44 -3.17 -0.91
CA LYS A 16 -16.44 -4.22 -1.17
C LYS A 16 -15.86 -5.39 -1.96
N HIS A 17 -14.93 -5.10 -2.86
CA HIS A 17 -14.32 -6.02 -3.81
C HIS A 17 -12.79 -5.95 -3.68
N PRO A 18 -12.22 -6.35 -2.53
CA PRO A 18 -10.79 -6.21 -2.29
C PRO A 18 -9.97 -7.13 -3.18
N HIS A 19 -8.97 -6.56 -3.84
CA HIS A 19 -7.95 -7.27 -4.62
C HIS A 19 -6.76 -7.64 -3.74
N GLY A 20 -5.99 -8.65 -4.15
CA GLY A 20 -4.83 -9.13 -3.40
C GLY A 20 -5.13 -9.85 -2.07
N ARG A 21 -6.38 -9.82 -1.59
CA ARG A 21 -6.80 -10.46 -0.34
C ARG A 21 -6.64 -11.99 -0.40
N GLY A 22 -6.28 -12.58 0.74
CA GLY A 22 -5.98 -14.00 0.89
C GLY A 22 -4.48 -14.22 0.80
N LEU A 23 -3.86 -14.61 1.92
CA LEU A 23 -2.41 -14.84 2.00
C LEU A 23 -1.98 -15.95 1.04
N ARG A 24 -1.01 -15.63 0.19
CA ARG A 24 -0.35 -16.53 -0.75
C ARG A 24 1.09 -16.79 -0.30
N ASP A 25 1.83 -17.56 -1.08
CA ASP A 25 3.27 -17.74 -0.85
C ASP A 25 4.03 -16.42 -1.07
N GLY A 26 5.10 -16.20 -0.32
CA GLY A 26 5.88 -14.96 -0.42
C GLY A 26 7.20 -15.06 0.33
N ASP A 27 8.16 -14.22 -0.05
CA ASP A 27 9.54 -14.25 0.44
C ASP A 27 9.69 -13.61 1.83
N ALA A 28 8.75 -12.75 2.21
CA ALA A 28 8.67 -12.18 3.55
C ALA A 28 7.22 -11.99 3.99
N GLU A 29 6.98 -12.10 5.29
CA GLU A 29 5.71 -11.84 5.95
C GLU A 29 5.91 -10.83 7.08
N VAL A 30 5.03 -9.84 7.18
CA VAL A 30 4.98 -8.91 8.31
C VAL A 30 3.56 -8.77 8.83
N HIS A 31 3.45 -8.43 10.12
CA HIS A 31 2.18 -8.12 10.76
C HIS A 31 2.24 -6.73 11.40
N HIS A 32 1.32 -5.85 11.00
CA HIS A 32 1.26 -4.46 11.46
C HIS A 32 -0.11 -4.16 12.07
N VAL A 33 -0.12 -3.33 13.12
CA VAL A 33 -1.32 -2.94 13.87
C VAL A 33 -1.39 -1.42 13.99
N ASN A 34 -2.56 -0.86 13.71
CA ASN A 34 -2.93 0.51 14.03
C ASN A 34 -3.92 0.52 15.22
N PRO A 35 -3.45 0.58 16.47
CA PRO A 35 -4.30 0.47 17.66
C PRO A 35 -5.26 1.65 17.81
N THR A 36 -5.00 2.79 17.17
CA THR A 36 -5.91 3.96 17.20
C THR A 36 -7.26 3.65 16.59
N CYS A 37 -7.31 2.79 15.56
CA CYS A 37 -8.55 2.42 14.88
C CYS A 37 -8.88 0.92 14.98
N GLY A 38 -7.99 0.13 15.59
CA GLY A 38 -8.10 -1.33 15.63
C GLY A 38 -7.92 -1.97 14.25
N ASP A 39 -7.15 -1.33 13.35
CA ASP A 39 -6.81 -1.95 12.07
C ASP A 39 -5.62 -2.88 12.25
N GLU A 40 -5.66 -4.04 11.60
CA GLU A 40 -4.61 -5.05 11.59
C GLU A 40 -4.41 -5.57 10.17
N ILE A 41 -3.16 -5.80 9.79
CA ILE A 41 -2.81 -6.41 8.50
C ILE A 41 -1.64 -7.37 8.66
N THR A 42 -1.78 -8.56 8.09
CA THR A 42 -0.67 -9.45 7.77
C THR A 42 -0.47 -9.39 6.27
N LEU A 43 0.74 -9.02 5.83
CA LEU A 43 1.08 -8.83 4.42
C LEU A 43 2.29 -9.68 4.07
N ARG A 44 2.23 -10.29 2.89
CA ARG A 44 3.35 -11.00 2.25
C ARG A 44 3.69 -10.34 0.93
N VAL A 45 4.98 -10.29 0.62
CA VAL A 45 5.50 -9.84 -0.67
C VAL A 45 6.22 -11.00 -1.34
N LYS A 46 6.10 -11.09 -2.66
CA LYS A 46 6.91 -11.96 -3.51
C LYS A 46 7.69 -11.10 -4.49
N TYR A 47 8.98 -11.36 -4.62
CA TYR A 47 9.93 -10.57 -5.39
C TYR A 47 10.84 -11.48 -6.20
N ASP A 48 10.95 -11.24 -7.51
CA ASP A 48 11.73 -12.10 -8.42
C ASP A 48 13.18 -11.63 -8.65
N GLY A 49 13.62 -10.61 -7.91
CA GLY A 49 14.92 -9.95 -8.11
C GLY A 49 14.85 -8.63 -8.87
N THR A 50 13.75 -8.35 -9.58
CA THR A 50 13.53 -7.10 -10.34
C THR A 50 12.14 -6.50 -10.09
N THR A 51 11.10 -7.33 -10.16
CA THR A 51 9.69 -6.94 -10.12
C THR A 51 9.00 -7.43 -8.85
N VAL A 52 8.00 -6.68 -8.39
CA VAL A 52 7.08 -7.12 -7.34
C VAL A 52 6.13 -8.15 -7.96
N GLU A 53 6.47 -9.44 -7.86
CA GLU A 53 5.69 -10.53 -8.45
C GLU A 53 4.30 -10.62 -7.82
N ASP A 54 4.20 -10.44 -6.50
CA ASP A 54 2.93 -10.49 -5.79
C ASP A 54 2.94 -9.70 -4.48
N VAL A 55 1.76 -9.23 -4.07
CA VAL A 55 1.48 -8.72 -2.73
C VAL A 55 0.19 -9.34 -2.25
N SER A 56 0.24 -10.15 -1.20
CA SER A 56 -0.95 -10.78 -0.63
C SER A 56 -1.17 -10.36 0.80
N TYR A 57 -2.43 -10.28 1.24
CA TYR A 57 -2.72 -9.87 2.61
C TYR A 57 -3.96 -10.51 3.20
N GLU A 58 -3.96 -10.61 4.52
CA GLU A 58 -5.16 -10.74 5.33
C GLU A 58 -5.21 -9.59 6.33
N GLY A 59 -6.41 -9.17 6.70
CA GLY A 59 -6.54 -8.06 7.63
C GLY A 59 -7.97 -7.73 7.97
N GLN A 60 -8.10 -6.98 9.05
CA GLN A 60 -9.37 -6.45 9.53
C GLN A 60 -9.17 -4.99 9.90
N GLY A 61 -10.16 -4.15 9.61
CA GLY A 61 -10.08 -2.74 9.93
C GLY A 61 -11.22 -1.95 9.33
N CYS A 62 -11.12 -0.64 9.45
CA CYS A 62 -12.07 0.29 8.84
C CYS A 62 -11.99 0.26 7.31
N SER A 63 -13.01 0.81 6.64
CA SER A 63 -13.07 0.84 5.18
C SER A 63 -11.84 1.45 4.52
N ILE A 64 -11.22 2.46 5.13
CA ILE A 64 -10.03 3.13 4.60
C ILE A 64 -8.82 2.18 4.59
N SER A 65 -8.55 1.46 5.68
CA SER A 65 -7.40 0.56 5.75
C SER A 65 -7.56 -0.63 4.82
N GLN A 66 -8.79 -1.17 4.73
CA GLN A 66 -9.11 -2.29 3.83
C GLN A 66 -9.02 -1.89 2.35
N ALA A 67 -9.59 -0.74 1.97
CA ALA A 67 -9.49 -0.23 0.60
C ALA A 67 -8.04 0.10 0.23
N SER A 68 -7.26 0.68 1.15
CA SER A 68 -5.87 1.04 0.87
C SER A 68 -4.97 -0.17 0.67
N ALA A 69 -5.24 -1.29 1.33
CA ALA A 69 -4.54 -2.55 1.08
C ALA A 69 -4.86 -3.11 -0.34
N SER A 70 -6.11 -3.00 -0.78
CA SER A 70 -6.50 -3.42 -2.13
C SER A 70 -5.86 -2.55 -3.20
N VAL A 71 -5.90 -1.22 -3.04
CA VAL A 71 -5.26 -0.29 -3.99
C VAL A 71 -3.76 -0.50 -4.05
N LEU A 72 -3.13 -0.79 -2.90
CA LEU A 72 -1.71 -1.12 -2.87
C LEU A 72 -1.40 -2.37 -3.70
N ASN A 73 -2.22 -3.41 -3.66
CA ASN A 73 -2.00 -4.61 -4.49
C ASN A 73 -2.03 -4.26 -5.97
N ASP A 74 -3.09 -3.58 -6.42
CA ASP A 74 -3.27 -3.22 -7.84
C ASP A 74 -2.14 -2.33 -8.36
N LEU A 75 -1.65 -1.41 -7.52
CA LEU A 75 -0.60 -0.48 -7.91
C LEU A 75 0.80 -1.09 -7.89
N LEU A 76 1.09 -2.08 -7.06
CA LEU A 76 2.48 -2.52 -6.88
C LEU A 76 2.79 -3.80 -7.65
N VAL A 77 1.82 -4.70 -7.82
CA VAL A 77 2.07 -5.98 -8.50
C VAL A 77 2.41 -5.78 -9.98
N GLY A 78 3.49 -6.41 -10.42
CA GLY A 78 4.01 -6.31 -11.78
C GLY A 78 4.84 -5.08 -12.08
N LYS A 79 5.04 -4.16 -11.11
CA LYS A 79 5.94 -3.02 -11.27
C LYS A 79 7.37 -3.38 -10.83
N ASP A 80 8.35 -2.74 -11.46
CA ASP A 80 9.73 -2.77 -10.99
C ASP A 80 9.82 -2.19 -9.58
N LEU A 81 10.73 -2.73 -8.76
CA LEU A 81 10.88 -2.30 -7.37
C LEU A 81 11.15 -0.80 -7.22
N SER A 82 11.88 -0.18 -8.16
CA SER A 82 12.12 1.27 -8.16
C SER A 82 10.84 2.07 -8.34
N ASP A 83 9.95 1.62 -9.23
CA ASP A 83 8.69 2.29 -9.51
C ASP A 83 7.70 2.10 -8.36
N ALA A 84 7.62 0.87 -7.83
CA ALA A 84 6.82 0.56 -6.65
C ALA A 84 7.22 1.43 -5.44
N ARG A 85 8.53 1.64 -5.23
CA ARG A 85 9.05 2.54 -4.18
C ARG A 85 8.64 3.99 -4.43
N LYS A 86 8.75 4.47 -5.68
CA LYS A 86 8.33 5.82 -6.04
C LYS A 86 6.85 6.05 -5.73
N ILE A 87 5.98 5.11 -6.11
CA ILE A 87 4.54 5.16 -5.80
C ILE A 87 4.31 5.20 -4.28
N GLN A 88 4.96 4.32 -3.53
CA GLN A 88 4.86 4.29 -2.06
C GLN A 88 5.30 5.62 -1.42
N GLU A 89 6.41 6.20 -1.88
CA GLU A 89 6.93 7.48 -1.38
C GLU A 89 5.99 8.64 -1.71
N THR A 90 5.47 8.70 -2.93
CA THR A 90 4.48 9.71 -3.35
C THR A 90 3.19 9.59 -2.53
N PHE A 91 2.71 8.37 -2.27
CA PHE A 91 1.52 8.16 -1.44
C PHE A 91 1.76 8.60 0.01
N LEU A 92 2.95 8.30 0.55
CA LEU A 92 3.36 8.73 1.88
C LEU A 92 3.41 10.26 1.99
N GLU A 93 3.97 10.95 0.99
CA GLU A 93 4.02 12.40 0.91
C GLU A 93 2.60 13.01 0.92
N LEU A 94 1.71 12.50 0.06
CA LEU A 94 0.32 12.95 -0.02
C LEU A 94 -0.37 12.80 1.35
N MET A 95 -0.23 11.62 1.98
CA MET A 95 -0.88 11.34 3.27
C MET A 95 -0.34 12.21 4.41
N GLN A 96 0.94 12.55 4.38
CA GLN A 96 1.59 13.40 5.40
C GLN A 96 1.39 14.90 5.17
N SER A 97 0.87 15.29 4.01
CA SER A 97 0.69 16.70 3.61
C SER A 97 -0.24 17.49 4.53
N LYS A 98 -1.10 16.82 5.30
CA LYS A 98 -2.18 17.43 6.10
C LYS A 98 -3.15 18.25 5.23
N GLY A 99 -3.39 17.80 4.00
CA GLY A 99 -4.26 18.49 3.03
C GLY A 99 -3.67 19.74 2.42
N LYS A 100 -2.35 19.95 2.53
CA LYS A 100 -1.64 21.09 1.91
C LYS A 100 -1.20 20.81 0.49
N ILE A 101 -1.15 19.53 0.10
CA ILE A 101 -0.88 19.10 -1.27
C ILE A 101 -2.22 18.72 -1.87
N GLU A 102 -2.59 19.42 -2.92
CA GLU A 102 -3.62 18.97 -3.85
C GLU A 102 -2.87 18.25 -4.99
N PRO A 103 -3.23 17.01 -5.33
CA PRO A 103 -2.57 16.27 -6.40
C PRO A 103 -2.62 17.02 -7.72
N ASP A 104 -1.50 17.10 -8.43
CA ASP A 104 -1.42 17.55 -9.81
C ASP A 104 -1.45 16.36 -10.78
N ASP A 105 -1.51 16.64 -12.09
CA ASP A 105 -1.60 15.61 -13.13
C ASP A 105 -0.46 14.57 -13.04
N ALA A 106 0.74 14.99 -12.64
CA ALA A 106 1.90 14.10 -12.50
C ALA A 106 1.75 13.17 -11.29
N MET A 107 1.22 13.67 -10.17
CA MET A 107 0.92 12.86 -9.00
C MET A 107 -0.24 11.89 -9.27
N GLU A 108 -1.26 12.33 -10.01
CA GLU A 108 -2.36 11.47 -10.46
C GLU A 108 -1.87 10.32 -11.36
N GLU A 109 -0.93 10.58 -12.27
CA GLU A 109 -0.32 9.55 -13.11
C GLU A 109 0.45 8.51 -12.28
N VAL A 110 1.14 8.93 -11.22
CA VAL A 110 1.91 8.02 -10.35
C VAL A 110 1.01 7.24 -9.41
N LEU A 111 0.00 7.90 -8.82
CA LEU A 111 -0.84 7.29 -7.78
C LEU A 111 -2.03 6.53 -8.34
N GLU A 112 -2.45 6.79 -9.57
CA GLU A 112 -3.66 6.21 -10.17
C GLU A 112 -4.82 6.24 -9.13
N ASP A 113 -5.45 5.10 -8.81
CA ASP A 113 -6.55 5.03 -7.83
C ASP A 113 -6.16 5.42 -6.39
N ALA A 114 -4.88 5.39 -6.01
CA ALA A 114 -4.44 5.85 -4.68
C ALA A 114 -4.64 7.36 -4.49
N VAL A 115 -4.79 8.15 -5.57
CA VAL A 115 -5.09 9.57 -5.45
C VAL A 115 -6.46 9.82 -4.80
N ALA A 116 -7.37 8.84 -4.84
CA ALA A 116 -8.66 8.89 -4.16
C ALA A 116 -8.55 9.14 -2.65
N PHE A 117 -7.40 8.79 -2.05
CA PHE A 117 -7.14 9.03 -0.63
C PHE A 117 -6.69 10.46 -0.32
N ALA A 118 -6.53 11.36 -1.30
CA ALA A 118 -6.14 12.76 -1.07
C ALA A 118 -7.00 13.44 0.00
N GLY A 119 -8.31 13.16 0.01
CA GLY A 119 -9.23 13.64 1.04
C GLY A 119 -8.90 13.14 2.46
N VAL A 120 -8.34 11.94 2.60
CA VAL A 120 -7.94 11.34 3.88
C VAL A 120 -6.79 12.10 4.53
N SER A 121 -5.89 12.71 3.74
CA SER A 121 -4.78 13.52 4.25
C SER A 121 -5.24 14.71 5.12
N LYS A 122 -6.47 15.19 4.89
CA LYS A 122 -7.11 16.28 5.67
C LYS A 122 -7.53 15.83 7.09
N TYR A 123 -7.50 14.52 7.37
CA TYR A 123 -7.95 13.92 8.64
C TYR A 123 -6.81 13.14 9.32
N PRO A 124 -5.97 13.77 10.16
CA PRO A 124 -4.83 13.13 10.79
C PRO A 124 -5.14 11.83 11.55
N ALA A 125 -6.34 11.72 12.11
CA ALA A 125 -6.80 10.51 12.80
C ALA A 125 -6.97 9.29 11.87
N ARG A 126 -7.14 9.50 10.56
CA ARG A 126 -7.36 8.45 9.54
C ARG A 126 -6.15 8.21 8.64
N VAL A 127 -5.15 9.08 8.68
CA VAL A 127 -3.89 8.93 7.92
C VAL A 127 -3.20 7.60 8.25
N LYS A 128 -3.20 7.17 9.52
CA LYS A 128 -2.63 5.87 9.91
C LYS A 128 -3.39 4.67 9.33
N CYS A 129 -4.70 4.80 9.11
CA CYS A 129 -5.49 3.76 8.46
C CYS A 129 -5.05 3.60 7.00
N ALA A 130 -4.89 4.71 6.27
CA ALA A 130 -4.48 4.70 4.87
C ALA A 130 -3.04 4.20 4.70
N LEU A 131 -2.12 4.53 5.62
CA LEU A 131 -0.71 4.15 5.48
C LEU A 131 -0.38 2.74 5.96
N LEU A 132 -1.28 2.04 6.66
CA LEU A 132 -0.95 0.77 7.33
C LEU A 132 -0.39 -0.28 6.36
N SER A 133 -1.07 -0.54 5.24
CA SER A 133 -0.63 -1.51 4.23
C SER A 133 0.68 -1.09 3.56
N TRP A 134 0.87 0.21 3.31
CA TRP A 134 2.07 0.76 2.66
C TRP A 134 3.31 0.64 3.54
N MET A 135 3.15 0.85 4.85
CA MET A 135 4.23 0.63 5.81
C MET A 135 4.55 -0.86 5.98
N ALA A 136 3.52 -1.72 5.96
CA ALA A 136 3.71 -3.17 5.97
C ALA A 136 4.44 -3.66 4.70
N TRP A 137 4.06 -3.19 3.51
CA TRP A 137 4.75 -3.52 2.26
C TRP A 137 6.22 -3.08 2.28
N LYS A 138 6.49 -1.85 2.75
CA LYS A 138 7.87 -1.34 2.86
C LYS A 138 8.74 -2.22 3.77
N ASP A 139 8.19 -2.64 4.91
CA ASP A 139 8.85 -3.53 5.87
C ASP A 139 9.08 -4.93 5.28
N ALA A 140 8.03 -5.57 4.75
CA ALA A 140 8.13 -6.88 4.12
C ALA A 140 9.16 -6.90 2.98
N THR A 141 9.14 -5.88 2.12
CA THR A 141 10.10 -5.74 1.02
C THR A 141 11.53 -5.57 1.51
N ALA A 142 11.75 -4.81 2.60
CA ALA A 142 13.07 -4.68 3.19
C ALA A 142 13.60 -6.03 3.75
N GLN A 143 12.71 -6.85 4.32
CA GLN A 143 13.06 -8.18 4.83
C GLN A 143 13.35 -9.17 3.69
N ALA A 144 12.55 -9.17 2.62
CA ALA A 144 12.76 -10.02 1.44
C ALA A 144 14.14 -9.75 0.80
N LEU A 145 14.48 -8.48 0.59
CA LEU A 145 15.78 -8.09 0.03
C LEU A 145 16.96 -8.40 0.96
N GLY A 146 16.75 -8.38 2.28
CA GLY A 146 17.75 -8.78 3.26
C GLY A 146 18.01 -10.29 3.25
N ALA A 147 16.96 -11.09 3.06
CA ALA A 147 17.05 -12.54 2.97
C ALA A 147 17.82 -13.01 1.72
N ASP A 148 17.58 -12.39 0.57
CA ASP A 148 18.29 -12.71 -0.68
C ASP A 148 19.80 -12.50 -0.56
N ALA A 149 20.22 -11.39 0.07
CA ALA A 149 21.64 -11.08 0.27
C ALA A 149 22.36 -12.10 1.17
N ASP A 150 21.64 -12.74 2.10
CA ASP A 150 22.18 -13.79 2.98
C ASP A 150 22.22 -15.16 2.28
N VAL A 151 21.35 -15.43 1.31
CA VAL A 151 21.38 -16.65 0.49
C VAL A 151 22.57 -16.61 -0.47
N GLU A 152 22.77 -15.51 -1.20
CA GLU A 152 23.89 -15.36 -2.15
C GLU A 152 25.25 -15.53 -1.46
N ARG A 153 25.40 -15.03 -0.22
CA ARG A 153 26.63 -15.19 0.59
C ARG A 153 26.91 -16.60 1.08
N LYS A 154 25.89 -17.46 1.20
CA LYS A 154 26.06 -18.85 1.65
C LYS A 154 26.36 -19.82 0.51
N THR A 155 26.09 -19.41 -0.73
CA THR A 155 26.34 -20.20 -1.95
C THR A 155 27.63 -19.80 -2.69
N ALA A 156 28.28 -18.71 -2.29
CA ALA A 156 29.59 -18.27 -2.79
C ALA A 156 30.74 -18.76 -1.88
#